data_AF-A0A2P4S6K6-F1
#
_entry.id   AF-A0A2P4S6K6-F1
#
_cell.length_a   1.000
_cell.length_b   1.000
_cell.length_c   1.000
_cell.angle_alpha   90.00
_cell.angle_beta   90.00
_cell.angle_gamma   90.00
#
_symmetry.space_group_name_H-M   'P 1'
#
loop_
_entity.id
_entity.type
_entity.pdbx_description
1 polymer ?
#
loop_
_entity_poly.entity_id
_entity_poly.type
_entity_poly.pdbx_seq_one_letter_code
_entity_poly.pdbx_strand_id
1 'polypeptide(L)'
;LTEGPAGPSLLDSLQSCVESFFLGLRVKCLPSIPISSIHCCYRHSQDTDRVQLHADGILNFLKNNKPMDALCVLGLTLMDLYPCETWSFTFSKFLPGQEVGVCSFARFSGDFPQASCSSLNPLTHREQLSDASKESRERTLPFSAQEMVQCCKVTCHEICHLMGLGTCRWLQCIMQGALSLDEALLRPLEPCPICLRKLQHVVGFKLVERY
;
A
#
# COMPACT_ATOMS: atom_id res chain seq x y z
N LEU A 1 6.05 16.27 3.67
CA LEU A 1 6.49 17.30 4.64
C LEU A 1 7.05 16.55 5.84
N THR A 2 8.24 16.91 6.31
CA THR A 2 8.91 16.33 7.49
C THR A 2 9.29 17.49 8.42
N GLU A 3 9.18 17.27 9.73
CA GLU A 3 9.90 17.87 10.87
C GLU A 3 8.96 17.88 12.11
N GLY A 4 9.16 16.90 12.99
CA GLY A 4 8.44 16.65 14.26
C GLY A 4 9.03 15.38 14.93
N PRO A 5 8.98 15.21 16.26
CA PRO A 5 9.93 14.39 17.02
C PRO A 5 9.96 12.91 16.62
N ALA A 6 11.04 12.56 15.92
CA ALA A 6 11.76 11.28 15.80
C ALA A 6 10.97 9.95 15.90
N GLY A 7 9.88 9.83 15.16
CA GLY A 7 9.54 8.56 14.49
C GLY A 7 9.92 8.68 13.01
N PRO A 8 10.41 7.61 12.35
CA PRO A 8 10.64 7.67 10.90
C PRO A 8 9.34 8.05 10.20
N SER A 9 9.40 8.89 9.16
CA SER A 9 8.19 9.17 8.38
C SER A 9 7.68 7.87 7.73
N LEU A 10 6.40 7.81 7.39
CA LEU A 10 5.81 6.68 6.67
C LEU A 10 6.67 6.30 5.44
N LEU A 11 7.14 7.31 4.70
CA LEU A 11 7.99 7.13 3.52
C LEU A 11 9.37 6.58 3.87
N ASP A 12 10.02 7.08 4.93
CA ASP A 12 11.35 6.58 5.34
C ASP A 12 11.27 5.11 5.78
N SER A 13 10.20 4.76 6.49
CA SER A 13 9.96 3.39 6.95
C SER A 13 9.68 2.45 5.78
N LEU A 14 8.86 2.89 4.82
CA LEU A 14 8.58 2.13 3.59
C LEU A 14 9.83 1.98 2.75
N GLN A 15 10.60 3.04 2.54
CA GLN A 15 11.87 3.00 1.82
C GLN A 15 12.81 1.97 2.44
N SER A 16 13.05 2.07 3.76
CA SER A 16 13.91 1.13 4.49
C SER A 16 13.42 -0.31 4.39
N CYS A 17 12.10 -0.52 4.47
CA CYS A 17 11.50 -1.85 4.33
C CYS A 17 11.71 -2.42 2.92
N VAL A 18 11.48 -1.63 1.88
CA VAL A 18 11.63 -2.06 0.49
C VAL A 18 13.10 -2.34 0.17
N GLU A 19 14.04 -1.48 0.60
CA GLU A 19 15.47 -1.73 0.39
C GLU A 19 15.94 -3.01 1.10
N SER A 20 15.43 -3.27 2.30
CA SER A 20 15.71 -4.51 3.03
C SER A 20 15.08 -5.73 2.36
N PHE A 21 13.84 -5.61 1.87
CA PHE A 21 13.11 -6.70 1.23
C PHE A 21 13.69 -7.05 -0.15
N PHE A 22 14.14 -6.06 -0.92
CA PHE A 22 14.71 -6.25 -2.26
C PHE A 22 16.23 -6.01 -2.24
N LEU A 23 16.94 -6.85 -1.46
CA LEU A 23 18.37 -6.73 -1.21
C LEU A 23 19.18 -6.49 -2.50
N GLY A 24 19.96 -5.40 -2.51
CA GLY A 24 20.79 -4.99 -3.64
C GLY A 24 20.12 -3.99 -4.59
N LEU A 25 18.81 -3.73 -4.44
CA LEU A 25 18.13 -2.66 -5.15
C LEU A 25 18.17 -1.36 -4.35
N ARG A 26 18.25 -0.23 -5.07
CA ARG A 26 18.16 1.12 -4.48
C ARG A 26 16.74 1.64 -4.63
N VAL A 27 16.20 2.23 -3.56
CA VAL A 27 14.88 2.87 -3.61
C VAL A 27 15.08 4.37 -3.56
N LYS A 28 14.34 5.09 -4.40
CA LYS A 28 14.35 6.55 -4.44
C LYS A 28 12.95 7.09 -4.28
N CYS A 29 12.73 7.87 -3.23
CA CYS A 29 11.50 8.63 -3.06
C CYS A 29 11.52 9.85 -4.00
N LEU A 30 10.52 9.94 -4.87
CA LEU A 30 10.32 11.08 -5.75
C LEU A 30 9.48 12.17 -5.04
N PRO A 31 9.54 13.43 -5.49
CA PRO A 31 8.71 14.49 -4.93
C PRO A 31 7.22 14.13 -4.98
N SER A 32 6.48 14.50 -3.94
CA SER A 32 5.03 14.30 -3.90
C SER A 32 4.34 15.11 -5.00
N ILE A 33 3.34 14.51 -5.63
CA ILE A 33 2.58 15.10 -6.73
C ILE A 33 1.15 15.30 -6.24
N PRO A 34 0.60 16.53 -6.28
CA PRO A 34 -0.76 16.76 -5.84
C PRO A 34 -1.74 16.10 -6.81
N ILE A 35 -2.79 15.48 -6.29
CA ILE A 35 -3.78 14.76 -7.11
C ILE A 35 -4.47 15.67 -8.14
N SER A 36 -4.58 16.98 -7.86
CA SER A 36 -5.11 17.98 -8.79
C SER A 36 -4.31 18.13 -10.08
N SER A 37 -3.05 17.69 -10.10
CA SER A 37 -2.21 17.67 -11.30
C SER A 37 -2.34 16.40 -12.14
N ILE A 38 -3.07 15.40 -11.64
CA ILE A 38 -3.28 14.12 -12.30
C ILE A 38 -4.72 14.08 -12.80
N HIS A 39 -4.90 13.80 -14.10
CA HIS A 39 -6.24 13.58 -14.65
C HIS A 39 -6.78 12.23 -14.16
N CYS A 40 -7.61 12.27 -13.11
CA CYS A 40 -8.14 11.09 -12.45
C CYS A 40 -9.64 11.23 -12.23
N CYS A 41 -10.39 10.19 -12.62
CA CYS A 41 -11.80 10.08 -12.26
C CYS A 41 -11.94 9.77 -10.77
N TYR A 42 -13.04 10.24 -10.17
CA TYR A 42 -13.36 9.96 -8.78
C TYR A 42 -14.82 9.57 -8.66
N ARG A 43 -15.13 8.80 -7.61
CA ARG A 43 -16.50 8.45 -7.23
C ARG A 43 -16.69 8.56 -5.73
N HIS A 44 -17.94 8.64 -5.32
CA HIS A 44 -18.30 8.55 -3.92
C HIS A 44 -18.63 7.10 -3.56
N SER A 45 -17.92 6.52 -2.60
CA SER A 45 -18.21 5.19 -2.10
C SER A 45 -19.45 5.22 -1.23
N GLN A 46 -20.47 4.43 -1.59
CA GLN A 46 -21.67 4.28 -0.76
C GLN A 46 -21.38 3.53 0.54
N ASP A 47 -20.41 2.60 0.52
CA ASP A 47 -20.08 1.76 1.68
C ASP A 47 -19.33 2.52 2.77
N THR A 48 -18.53 3.52 2.38
CA THR A 48 -17.55 4.16 3.27
C THR A 48 -17.74 5.67 3.38
N ASP A 49 -18.67 6.24 2.62
CA ASP A 49 -18.96 7.69 2.53
C ASP A 49 -17.71 8.53 2.23
N ARG A 50 -16.76 7.94 1.50
CA ARG A 50 -15.46 8.53 1.15
C ARG A 50 -15.29 8.64 -0.35
N VAL A 51 -14.52 9.64 -0.77
CA VAL A 51 -14.09 9.79 -2.16
C VAL A 51 -13.06 8.71 -2.49
N GLN A 52 -13.28 8.00 -3.60
CA GLN A 52 -12.35 7.04 -4.16
C GLN A 52 -11.81 7.53 -5.50
N LEU A 53 -10.53 7.29 -5.77
CA LEU A 53 -9.89 7.62 -7.04
C LEU A 53 -9.82 6.39 -7.95
N HIS A 54 -10.03 6.60 -9.25
CA HIS A 54 -9.87 5.54 -10.23
C HIS A 54 -8.39 5.24 -10.44
N ALA A 55 -7.94 4.01 -10.15
CA ALA A 55 -6.52 3.66 -10.18
C ALA A 55 -5.84 3.94 -11.55
N ASP A 56 -6.56 3.74 -12.66
CA ASP A 56 -6.00 3.95 -14.01
C ASP A 56 -5.61 5.39 -14.32
N GLY A 57 -6.23 6.40 -13.70
CA GLY A 57 -5.82 7.80 -13.89
C GLY A 57 -4.39 8.02 -13.38
N ILE A 58 -4.08 7.47 -12.21
CA ILE A 58 -2.75 7.52 -11.60
C ILE A 58 -1.77 6.67 -12.41
N LEU A 59 -2.16 5.45 -12.80
CA LEU A 59 -1.29 4.56 -13.56
C LEU A 59 -0.90 5.12 -14.92
N ASN A 60 -1.83 5.74 -15.65
CA ASN A 60 -1.54 6.40 -16.92
C ASN A 60 -0.57 7.56 -16.73
N PHE A 61 -0.72 8.34 -15.66
CA PHE A 61 0.24 9.39 -15.32
C PHE A 61 1.63 8.82 -15.03
N LEU A 62 1.74 7.78 -14.20
CA LEU A 62 3.02 7.16 -13.85
C LEU A 62 3.70 6.55 -15.08
N LYS A 63 2.94 5.86 -15.94
CA LYS A 63 3.45 5.30 -17.20
C LYS A 63 4.13 6.37 -18.06
N ASN A 64 3.51 7.54 -18.18
CA ASN A 64 4.02 8.63 -19.02
C ASN A 64 5.20 9.40 -18.39
N ASN A 65 5.44 9.22 -17.09
CA ASN A 65 6.47 9.93 -16.33
C ASN A 65 7.50 8.98 -15.68
N LYS A 66 7.51 7.71 -16.07
CA LYS A 66 8.45 6.70 -15.55
C LYS A 66 9.89 7.11 -15.94
N PRO A 67 10.81 7.27 -14.98
CA PRO A 67 12.21 7.52 -15.29
C PRO A 67 12.81 6.36 -16.11
N MET A 68 13.63 6.68 -17.11
CA MET A 68 14.21 5.67 -18.02
C MET A 68 15.16 4.68 -17.33
N ASP A 69 15.75 5.08 -16.20
CA ASP A 69 16.66 4.28 -15.37
C ASP A 69 15.93 3.51 -14.26
N ALA A 70 14.62 3.70 -14.09
CA ALA A 70 13.85 3.03 -13.06
C ALA A 70 13.42 1.62 -13.52
N LEU A 71 13.75 0.62 -12.71
CA LEU A 71 13.23 -0.75 -12.88
C LEU A 71 11.69 -0.74 -12.87
N CYS A 72 11.11 -0.12 -11.86
CA CYS A 72 9.67 0.10 -11.73
C CYS A 72 9.38 1.39 -10.95
N VAL A 73 8.14 1.89 -11.05
CA VAL A 73 7.67 3.05 -10.28
C VAL A 73 6.36 2.68 -9.58
N LEU A 74 6.30 2.92 -8.28
CA LEU A 74 5.12 2.68 -7.47
C LEU A 74 4.59 4.01 -6.89
N GLY A 75 3.38 4.39 -7.26
CA GLY A 75 2.66 5.50 -6.63
C GLY A 75 2.06 5.08 -5.29
N LEU A 76 2.14 5.94 -4.28
CA LEU A 76 1.55 5.71 -2.97
C LEU A 76 0.50 6.78 -2.70
N THR A 77 -0.67 6.39 -2.19
CA THR A 77 -1.74 7.33 -1.84
C THR A 77 -2.43 6.98 -0.52
N LEU A 78 -2.85 8.00 0.20
CA LEU A 78 -3.71 7.88 1.39
C LEU A 78 -5.20 7.92 1.04
N MET A 79 -5.53 8.16 -0.24
CA MET A 79 -6.91 8.11 -0.73
C MET A 79 -7.29 6.70 -1.14
N ASP A 80 -8.56 6.35 -0.97
CA ASP A 80 -9.09 5.03 -1.33
C ASP A 80 -9.13 4.88 -2.86
N LEU A 81 -8.92 3.66 -3.35
CA LEU A 81 -8.82 3.37 -4.79
C LEU A 81 -9.89 2.39 -5.23
N TYR A 82 -10.34 2.55 -6.47
CA TYR A 82 -11.15 1.54 -7.15
C TYR A 82 -10.56 1.19 -8.53
N PRO A 83 -10.59 -0.09 -8.93
CA PRO A 83 -9.92 -0.53 -10.15
C PRO A 83 -10.81 -0.39 -11.41
N CYS A 84 -12.13 -0.47 -11.25
CA CYS A 84 -13.16 -0.28 -12.27
C CYS A 84 -14.54 -0.15 -11.61
N GLU A 85 -15.57 0.24 -12.36
CA GLU A 85 -16.90 0.55 -11.83
C GLU A 85 -17.60 -0.60 -11.09
N THR A 86 -17.32 -1.85 -11.44
CA THR A 86 -17.97 -3.04 -10.84
C THR A 86 -17.33 -3.50 -9.54
N TRP A 87 -16.17 -2.95 -9.15
CA TRP A 87 -15.45 -3.34 -7.94
C TRP A 87 -15.63 -2.30 -6.84
N SER A 88 -15.68 -2.73 -5.58
CA SER A 88 -15.83 -1.84 -4.42
C SER A 88 -14.54 -1.06 -4.10
N PHE A 89 -13.38 -1.72 -4.14
CA PHE A 89 -12.09 -1.08 -3.93
C PHE A 89 -10.92 -1.96 -4.39
N THR A 90 -9.70 -1.40 -4.32
CA THR A 90 -8.47 -2.18 -4.37
C THR A 90 -7.39 -1.57 -3.47
N PHE A 91 -6.52 -2.39 -2.90
CA PHE A 91 -5.33 -1.93 -2.19
C PHE A 91 -4.23 -1.50 -3.15
N SER A 92 -4.18 -2.10 -4.33
CA SER A 92 -3.19 -1.79 -5.34
C SER A 92 -3.67 -2.14 -6.74
N LYS A 93 -3.02 -1.57 -7.74
CA LYS A 93 -3.21 -1.94 -9.15
C LYS A 93 -1.92 -1.63 -9.88
N PHE A 94 -1.56 -2.45 -10.86
CA PHE A 94 -0.43 -2.22 -11.73
C PHE A 94 -0.79 -2.35 -13.21
N LEU A 95 0.08 -1.81 -14.07
CA LEU A 95 0.04 -2.02 -15.51
C LEU A 95 1.13 -3.04 -15.92
N PRO A 96 0.73 -4.27 -16.30
CA PRO A 96 1.68 -5.26 -16.79
C PRO A 96 2.49 -4.74 -18.00
N GLY A 97 3.80 -4.98 -17.98
CA GLY A 97 4.73 -4.58 -19.06
C GLY A 97 4.97 -3.07 -19.18
N GLN A 98 4.53 -2.28 -18.19
CA GLN A 98 4.90 -0.86 -18.05
C GLN A 98 5.68 -0.61 -16.76
N GLU A 99 5.74 -1.63 -15.89
CA GLU A 99 6.39 -1.60 -14.56
C GLU A 99 6.00 -0.37 -13.73
N VAL A 100 4.73 0.01 -13.81
CA VAL A 100 4.13 1.02 -12.95
C VAL A 100 2.98 0.45 -12.14
N GLY A 101 2.90 0.84 -10.88
CA GLY A 101 1.86 0.43 -9.94
C GLY A 101 1.38 1.59 -9.09
N VAL A 102 0.26 1.39 -8.40
CA VAL A 102 -0.22 2.29 -7.36
C VAL A 102 -0.73 1.50 -6.16
N CYS A 103 -0.40 1.93 -4.94
CA CYS A 103 -0.91 1.39 -3.69
C CYS A 103 -1.70 2.44 -2.91
N SER A 104 -2.81 2.02 -2.32
CA SER A 104 -3.60 2.78 -1.36
C SER A 104 -3.39 2.27 0.06
N PHE A 105 -3.20 3.21 0.99
CA PHE A 105 -3.15 2.92 2.42
C PHE A 105 -4.41 3.37 3.17
N ALA A 106 -5.42 3.88 2.45
CA ALA A 106 -6.63 4.46 3.04
C ALA A 106 -7.34 3.52 4.02
N ARG A 107 -7.37 2.23 3.69
CA ARG A 107 -8.07 1.17 4.43
C ARG A 107 -7.25 0.55 5.56
N PHE A 108 -5.99 0.96 5.73
CA PHE A 108 -5.19 0.57 6.87
C PHE A 108 -5.28 1.58 8.01
N SER A 109 -5.66 2.83 7.73
CA SER A 109 -5.80 3.85 8.76
C SER A 109 -7.00 3.55 9.67
N GLY A 110 -6.80 3.71 10.98
CA GLY A 110 -7.81 3.49 12.03
C GLY A 110 -9.11 4.29 11.89
N ASP A 111 -9.14 5.30 11.01
CA ASP A 111 -10.36 6.05 10.68
C ASP A 111 -11.30 5.31 9.72
N PHE A 112 -10.87 4.21 9.10
CA PHE A 112 -11.70 3.44 8.19
C PHE A 112 -12.70 2.57 8.97
N PRO A 113 -14.01 2.59 8.63
CA PRO A 113 -14.99 1.73 9.29
C PRO A 113 -14.58 0.26 9.11
N GLN A 114 -14.08 -0.37 10.17
CA GLN A 114 -13.89 -1.81 10.16
C GLN A 114 -15.28 -2.44 10.24
N ALA A 115 -15.62 -3.30 9.29
CA ALA A 115 -16.77 -4.17 9.43
C ALA A 115 -16.56 -4.99 10.71
N SER A 116 -17.39 -4.77 11.72
CA SER A 116 -17.24 -5.41 13.02
C SER A 116 -17.35 -6.92 12.88
N CYS A 117 -16.20 -7.62 12.90
CA CYS A 117 -16.20 -9.05 13.20
C CYS A 117 -16.45 -9.19 14.71
N SER A 118 -17.66 -9.62 15.08
CA SER A 118 -18.00 -9.95 16.45
C SER A 118 -17.30 -11.24 16.86
N SER A 119 -16.06 -11.14 17.35
CA SER A 119 -15.43 -12.21 18.12
C SER A 119 -14.50 -11.63 19.21
N LEU A 120 -15.05 -11.59 20.42
CA LEU A 120 -14.40 -11.54 21.75
C LEU A 120 -13.53 -10.31 22.07
N ASN A 121 -14.15 -9.24 22.58
CA ASN A 121 -13.49 -8.25 23.43
C ASN A 121 -13.87 -8.47 24.91
N PRO A 122 -12.92 -8.50 25.86
CA PRO A 122 -13.20 -8.15 27.25
C PRO A 122 -13.37 -6.63 27.37
N LEU A 123 -14.53 -6.27 27.89
CA LEU A 123 -15.05 -4.94 28.24
C LEU A 123 -14.01 -3.95 28.80
N THR A 124 -13.98 -2.73 28.26
CA THR A 124 -13.86 -1.49 29.05
C THR A 124 -14.66 -0.36 28.41
N HIS A 125 -15.71 0.06 29.12
CA HIS A 125 -16.52 1.24 28.89
C HIS A 125 -15.70 2.51 29.16
N ARG A 126 -15.79 3.52 28.28
CA ARG A 126 -16.10 4.89 28.72
C ARG A 126 -16.54 5.79 27.56
N GLU A 127 -17.75 6.32 27.73
CA GLU A 127 -18.38 7.35 26.91
C GLU A 127 -17.76 8.73 27.17
N GLN A 128 -17.71 9.58 26.15
CA GLN A 128 -18.19 10.98 26.23
C GLN A 128 -18.22 11.67 24.86
N LEU A 129 -19.40 12.22 24.51
CA LEU A 129 -19.68 13.09 23.36
C LEU A 129 -19.27 14.55 23.64
N SER A 130 -18.91 15.28 22.57
CA SER A 130 -19.02 16.75 22.30
C SER A 130 -17.78 17.20 21.49
N ASP A 131 -17.77 18.13 20.53
CA ASP A 131 -18.74 18.95 19.80
C ASP A 131 -18.02 19.40 18.50
N ALA A 132 -18.75 19.81 17.46
CA ALA A 132 -18.22 20.12 16.14
C ALA A 132 -17.47 21.48 16.05
N SER A 133 -16.33 21.53 15.35
CA SER A 133 -16.01 22.68 14.47
C SER A 133 -14.76 22.46 13.59
N LYS A 134 -14.84 23.10 12.42
CA LYS A 134 -13.94 23.16 11.26
C LYS A 134 -12.47 23.38 11.59
N GLU A 135 -11.59 22.59 10.97
CA GLU A 135 -10.31 23.06 10.41
C GLU A 135 -9.71 21.97 9.50
N SER A 136 -9.66 22.25 8.19
CA SER A 136 -8.91 21.49 7.19
C SER A 136 -7.42 21.71 7.41
N ARG A 137 -6.86 21.05 8.42
CA ARG A 137 -5.41 20.89 8.58
C ARG A 137 -5.05 19.50 8.10
N GLU A 138 -4.07 19.43 7.22
CA GLU A 138 -3.43 18.21 6.74
C GLU A 138 -2.87 17.45 7.96
N ARG A 139 -3.71 16.62 8.58
CA ARG A 139 -3.35 15.80 9.74
C ARG A 139 -2.52 14.64 9.22
N THR A 140 -1.21 14.71 9.39
CA THR A 140 -0.34 13.54 9.33
C THR A 140 -0.78 12.60 10.44
N LEU A 141 -1.71 11.69 10.15
CA LEU A 141 -2.12 10.66 11.08
C LEU A 141 -0.91 9.75 11.33
N PRO A 142 -0.42 9.63 12.57
CA PRO A 142 0.66 8.71 12.86
C PRO A 142 0.11 7.29 12.68
N PHE A 143 0.61 6.58 11.67
CA PHE A 143 0.35 5.15 11.52
C PHE A 143 0.94 4.42 12.73
N SER A 144 0.14 3.59 13.39
CA SER A 144 0.62 2.63 14.37
C SER A 144 1.56 1.61 13.71
N ALA A 145 2.37 0.93 14.51
CA ALA A 145 3.30 -0.08 14.03
C ALA A 145 2.59 -1.19 13.23
N GLN A 146 1.36 -1.55 13.60
CA GLN A 146 0.58 -2.57 12.88
C GLN A 146 0.14 -2.07 11.50
N GLU A 147 -0.36 -0.84 11.40
CA GLU A 147 -0.79 -0.27 10.11
C GLU A 147 0.43 -0.06 9.19
N MET A 148 1.56 0.36 9.75
CA MET A 148 2.84 0.45 9.03
C MET A 148 3.25 -0.89 8.40
N VAL A 149 3.12 -2.00 9.13
CA VAL A 149 3.39 -3.34 8.60
C VAL A 149 2.49 -3.67 7.41
N GLN A 150 1.22 -3.26 7.43
CA GLN A 150 0.30 -3.50 6.31
C GLN A 150 0.68 -2.66 5.08
N CYS A 151 1.07 -1.40 5.28
CA CYS A 151 1.62 -0.57 4.21
C CYS A 151 2.85 -1.21 3.58
N CYS A 152 3.78 -1.74 4.39
CA CYS A 152 4.96 -2.48 3.91
C CYS A 152 4.57 -3.72 3.10
N LYS A 153 3.64 -4.54 3.61
CA LYS A 153 3.17 -5.76 2.92
C LYS A 153 2.59 -5.45 1.54
N VAL A 154 1.68 -4.48 1.44
CA VAL A 154 1.06 -4.11 0.16
C VAL A 154 2.10 -3.52 -0.79
N THR A 155 3.01 -2.70 -0.29
CA THR A 155 4.10 -2.12 -1.09
C THR A 155 5.01 -3.21 -1.67
N CYS A 156 5.51 -4.13 -0.83
CA CYS A 156 6.38 -5.22 -1.27
C CYS A 156 5.65 -6.22 -2.19
N HIS A 157 4.38 -6.52 -1.91
CA HIS A 157 3.53 -7.33 -2.78
C HIS A 157 3.43 -6.73 -4.18
N GLU A 158 3.13 -5.44 -4.28
CA GLU A 158 2.97 -4.77 -5.56
C GLU A 158 4.29 -4.67 -6.32
N ILE A 159 5.39 -4.34 -5.66
CA ILE A 159 6.71 -4.31 -6.31
C ILE A 159 7.08 -5.70 -6.85
N CYS A 160 6.76 -6.78 -6.14
CA CYS A 160 6.95 -8.14 -6.68
C CYS A 160 6.15 -8.35 -7.98
N HIS A 161 4.91 -7.86 -8.06
CA HIS A 161 4.14 -7.88 -9.32
C HIS A 161 4.82 -7.07 -10.43
N LEU A 162 5.34 -5.88 -10.13
CA LEU A 162 6.09 -5.07 -11.09
C LEU A 162 7.39 -5.74 -11.56
N MET A 163 7.96 -6.63 -10.73
CA MET A 163 9.11 -7.47 -11.06
C MET A 163 8.73 -8.79 -11.75
N GLY A 164 7.46 -8.97 -12.13
CA GLY A 164 6.98 -10.11 -12.90
C GLY A 164 6.56 -11.33 -12.08
N LEU A 165 6.49 -11.24 -10.74
CA LEU A 165 5.94 -12.32 -9.93
C LEU A 165 4.41 -12.29 -10.00
N GLY A 166 3.80 -13.43 -10.35
CA GLY A 166 2.34 -13.59 -10.27
C GLY A 166 1.84 -13.81 -8.85
N THR A 167 0.51 -13.85 -8.69
CA THR A 167 -0.11 -14.21 -7.42
C THR A 167 0.22 -15.66 -7.04
N CYS A 168 0.35 -15.91 -5.75
CA CYS A 168 0.75 -17.19 -5.18
C CYS A 168 -0.42 -17.86 -4.46
N ARG A 169 -0.59 -19.16 -4.69
CA ARG A 169 -1.60 -19.98 -3.98
C ARG A 169 -0.96 -21.01 -3.06
N TRP A 170 0.36 -20.99 -2.93
CA TRP A 170 1.13 -21.97 -2.18
C TRP A 170 1.58 -21.42 -0.82
N LEU A 171 1.37 -22.22 0.23
CA LEU A 171 1.79 -21.91 1.61
C LEU A 171 1.28 -20.53 2.07
N GLN A 172 1.83 -20.01 3.17
CA GLN A 172 1.67 -18.61 3.53
C GLN A 172 2.72 -17.79 2.75
N CYS A 173 2.28 -16.77 2.03
CA CYS A 173 3.17 -15.97 1.17
C CYS A 173 2.67 -14.53 1.00
N ILE A 174 3.59 -13.56 1.02
CA ILE A 174 3.29 -12.16 0.65
C ILE A 174 2.68 -12.00 -0.75
N MET A 175 2.87 -12.97 -1.65
CA MET A 175 2.28 -12.94 -2.99
C MET A 175 0.86 -13.53 -3.06
N GLN A 176 0.24 -13.91 -1.94
CA GLN A 176 -1.15 -14.36 -1.95
C GLN A 176 -2.09 -13.23 -2.39
N GLY A 177 -3.05 -13.56 -3.27
CA GLY A 177 -4.13 -12.63 -3.59
C GLY A 177 -5.03 -12.42 -2.38
N ALA A 178 -5.69 -11.25 -2.32
CA ALA A 178 -6.72 -10.96 -1.33
C ALA A 178 -7.91 -10.29 -2.01
N LEU A 179 -9.12 -10.70 -1.65
CA LEU A 179 -10.38 -10.11 -2.11
C LEU A 179 -11.07 -9.28 -1.02
N SER A 180 -10.58 -9.35 0.21
CA SER A 180 -11.08 -8.59 1.35
C SER A 180 -9.95 -7.93 2.14
N LEU A 181 -10.30 -6.99 3.02
CA LEU A 181 -9.37 -6.40 3.96
C LEU A 181 -8.81 -7.45 4.92
N ASP A 182 -9.66 -8.32 5.47
CA ASP A 182 -9.22 -9.37 6.41
C ASP A 182 -8.18 -10.31 5.78
N GLU A 183 -8.40 -10.74 4.53
CA GLU A 183 -7.42 -11.56 3.80
C GLU A 183 -6.10 -10.83 3.58
N ALA A 184 -6.15 -9.52 3.27
CA ALA A 184 -4.95 -8.71 3.10
C ALA A 184 -4.20 -8.55 4.43
N LEU A 185 -4.91 -8.34 5.55
CA LEU A 185 -4.32 -8.18 6.89
C LEU A 185 -3.64 -9.46 7.39
N LEU A 186 -4.24 -10.63 7.11
CA LEU A 186 -3.73 -11.95 7.49
C LEU A 186 -2.54 -12.42 6.64
N ARG A 187 -2.30 -11.80 5.48
CA ARG A 187 -1.17 -12.13 4.61
C ARG A 187 0.16 -11.96 5.35
N PRO A 188 1.13 -12.89 5.25
CA PRO A 188 2.43 -12.71 5.86
C PRO A 188 3.27 -11.67 5.10
N LEU A 189 4.32 -11.16 5.74
CA LEU A 189 5.31 -10.30 5.08
C LEU A 189 6.33 -11.11 4.27
N GLU A 190 6.63 -12.35 4.66
CA GLU A 190 7.66 -13.15 4.00
C GLU A 190 7.13 -13.85 2.72
N PRO A 191 7.98 -14.01 1.69
CA PRO A 191 7.69 -14.87 0.57
C PRO A 191 7.80 -16.36 0.98
N CYS A 192 6.95 -17.22 0.44
CA CYS A 192 7.15 -18.67 0.58
C CYS A 192 8.40 -19.12 -0.19
N PRO A 193 8.96 -20.32 0.07
CA PRO A 193 10.18 -20.79 -0.59
C PRO A 193 10.14 -20.73 -2.13
N ILE A 194 8.97 -20.95 -2.73
CA ILE A 194 8.76 -20.86 -4.19
C ILE A 194 8.91 -19.41 -4.65
N CYS A 195 8.19 -18.47 -4.04
CA CYS A 195 8.28 -17.05 -4.42
C CYS A 195 9.62 -16.43 -4.03
N LEU A 196 10.24 -16.89 -2.94
CA LEU A 196 11.59 -16.49 -2.55
C LEU A 196 12.59 -16.89 -3.63
N ARG A 197 12.49 -18.10 -4.18
CA ARG A 197 13.35 -18.55 -5.29
C ARG A 197 13.11 -17.76 -6.58
N LYS A 198 11.85 -17.41 -6.89
CA LYS A 198 11.52 -16.52 -8.01
C LYS A 198 12.13 -15.14 -7.82
N LEU A 199 11.96 -14.55 -6.63
CA LEU A 199 12.52 -13.26 -6.29
C LEU A 199 14.05 -13.28 -6.37
N GLN A 200 14.68 -14.33 -5.85
CA GLN A 200 16.13 -14.53 -5.94
C GLN A 200 16.59 -14.59 -7.40
N HIS A 201 15.85 -15.27 -8.28
CA HIS A 201 16.18 -15.35 -9.70
C HIS A 201 16.12 -13.97 -10.39
N VAL A 202 15.13 -13.15 -10.05
CA VAL A 202 14.94 -11.83 -10.66
C VAL A 202 15.94 -10.79 -10.11
N VAL A 203 16.16 -10.78 -8.78
CA VAL A 203 17.01 -9.77 -8.11
C VAL A 203 18.48 -10.17 -8.09
N GLY A 204 18.80 -11.47 -8.04
CA GLY A 204 20.18 -11.97 -8.05
C GLY A 204 20.89 -11.98 -6.70
N PHE A 205 20.19 -11.82 -5.58
CA PHE A 205 20.82 -11.86 -4.24
C PHE A 205 21.21 -13.29 -3.80
N LYS A 206 22.14 -13.39 -2.84
CA LYS A 206 22.46 -14.66 -2.18
C LYS A 206 21.59 -14.87 -0.95
N LEU A 207 21.05 -16.08 -0.78
CA LEU A 207 20.17 -16.40 0.35
C LEU A 207 20.86 -16.18 1.71
N VAL A 208 22.14 -16.51 1.82
CA VAL A 208 22.97 -16.34 3.03
C VAL A 208 23.23 -14.87 3.38
N GLU A 209 23.11 -13.96 2.41
CA GLU A 209 23.24 -12.51 2.68
C GLU A 209 21.89 -11.91 3.14
N ARG A 210 20.78 -12.59 2.86
CA ARG A 210 19.42 -12.16 3.25
C ARG A 210 19.01 -12.66 4.63
N TYR A 211 19.45 -13.85 5.03
CA TYR A 211 19.13 -14.53 6.30
C TYR A 211 20.41 -14.95 7.01
#